data_AF-A0A929GNI1-F1
#
_entry.id   AF-A0A929GNI1-F1
#
_cell.length_a   1.000
_cell.length_b   1.000
_cell.length_c   1.000
_cell.angle_alpha   90.00
_cell.angle_beta   90.00
_cell.angle_gamma   90.00
#
_symmetry.space_group_name_H-M   'P 1'
#
loop_
_entity.id
_entity.type
_entity.pdbx_description
1 polymer ?
#
loop_
_entity_poly.entity_id
_entity_poly.type
_entity_poly.pdbx_seq_one_letter_code
_entity_poly.pdbx_strand_id
1 'polypeptide(L)'
;MKLIAKFVFIISCTLLSATAFGQQFSITGKIFDETNQPIAYANIVLLKTLDSTIVTGTTSDDFGKFTTNDIDSGIYIIRVSYIGFEDFSQKISLENNIELENIVLKVSTESLSAVEITYKKPTLKKEADRLIFNIENTALIEGDILQVIRSTPGVLVLDGGISIKGSSPAIYINDKKVQLSSDELMQLLESSSANNIKSIEVITNPSAKYDADSGSVLNIVMSKNLITGYRGSVFTNYKQGVFPRYNGGTSHFFKSSKTNFNLNYSYAKNKINRESEDFVNFLDNTNDIVEIWKSNINRNTWSETHNLNLNFDFFIDDKNTLRASSTLLYLPYFKYLISNNTIIRDDNLDFLSRFNANSLS
;
A
#
# COMPACT_ATOMS: atom_id res chain seq x y z
N MET A 1 -66.61 -62.31 -8.92
CA MET A 1 -66.97 -61.06 -9.63
C MET A 1 -67.12 -59.82 -8.74
N LYS A 2 -67.66 -59.90 -7.51
CA LYS A 2 -67.89 -58.71 -6.66
C LYS A 2 -66.61 -58.00 -6.14
N LEU A 3 -65.48 -58.70 -6.03
CA LEU A 3 -64.21 -58.09 -5.58
C LEU A 3 -63.51 -57.27 -6.68
N ILE A 4 -63.55 -57.75 -7.92
CA ILE A 4 -62.94 -57.07 -9.09
C ILE A 4 -63.70 -55.77 -9.39
N ALA A 5 -65.03 -55.78 -9.27
CA ALA A 5 -65.84 -54.57 -9.44
C ALA A 5 -65.54 -53.48 -8.38
N LYS A 6 -65.21 -53.87 -7.14
CA LYS A 6 -64.79 -52.90 -6.10
C LYS A 6 -63.38 -52.34 -6.35
N PHE A 7 -62.47 -53.15 -6.89
CA PHE A 7 -61.11 -52.70 -7.21
C PHE A 7 -61.07 -51.74 -8.41
N VAL A 8 -61.89 -52.01 -9.44
CA VAL A 8 -62.06 -51.11 -10.59
C VAL A 8 -62.73 -49.79 -10.20
N PHE A 9 -63.68 -49.81 -9.26
CA PHE A 9 -64.33 -48.59 -8.76
C PHE A 9 -63.38 -47.69 -7.95
N ILE A 10 -62.47 -48.28 -7.15
CA ILE A 10 -61.46 -47.52 -6.39
C ILE A 10 -60.39 -46.92 -7.30
N ILE A 11 -59.93 -47.66 -8.32
CA ILE A 11 -58.98 -47.15 -9.33
C ILE A 11 -59.61 -46.03 -10.17
N SER A 12 -60.90 -46.12 -10.49
CA SER A 12 -61.64 -45.07 -11.19
C SER A 12 -61.84 -43.80 -10.35
N CYS A 13 -61.93 -43.91 -9.02
CA CYS A 13 -62.02 -42.74 -8.13
C CYS A 13 -60.67 -42.05 -7.90
N THR A 14 -59.55 -42.78 -7.92
CA THR A 14 -58.21 -42.17 -7.83
C THR A 14 -57.77 -41.48 -9.13
N LEU A 15 -58.35 -41.87 -10.28
CA LEU A 15 -58.11 -41.20 -11.57
C LEU A 15 -58.95 -39.92 -11.78
N LEU A 16 -59.90 -39.63 -10.87
CA LEU A 16 -60.77 -38.44 -10.93
C LEU A 16 -60.42 -37.34 -9.91
N SER A 17 -59.29 -37.47 -9.21
CA SER A 17 -58.80 -36.42 -8.31
C SER A 17 -58.08 -35.34 -9.11
N ALA A 18 -58.89 -34.45 -9.68
CA ALA A 18 -58.62 -33.03 -9.92
C ALA A 18 -57.21 -32.65 -10.40
N THR A 19 -57.05 -32.55 -11.73
CA THR A 19 -56.25 -31.44 -12.28
C THR A 19 -57.01 -30.15 -12.01
N ALA A 20 -56.89 -29.62 -10.79
CA ALA A 20 -57.20 -28.23 -10.55
C ALA A 20 -56.14 -27.42 -11.30
N PHE A 21 -56.42 -27.07 -12.56
CA PHE A 21 -55.70 -26.00 -13.23
C PHE A 21 -55.96 -24.75 -12.39
N GLY A 22 -55.00 -24.38 -11.56
CA GLY A 22 -54.97 -23.03 -11.01
C GLY A 22 -55.05 -22.07 -12.19
N GLN A 23 -55.95 -21.08 -12.11
CA GLN A 23 -55.99 -20.03 -13.12
C GLN A 23 -54.66 -19.29 -13.01
N GLN A 24 -53.79 -19.56 -13.97
CA GLN A 24 -52.52 -18.86 -14.14
C GLN A 24 -52.77 -17.64 -15.03
N PHE A 25 -52.22 -16.52 -14.60
CA PHE A 25 -52.44 -15.24 -15.24
C PHE A 25 -51.15 -14.73 -15.89
N SER A 26 -51.32 -13.87 -16.88
CA SER A 26 -50.24 -13.19 -17.58
C SER A 26 -50.24 -11.70 -17.27
N ILE A 27 -49.04 -11.13 -17.17
CA ILE A 27 -48.81 -9.69 -17.10
C ILE A 27 -48.10 -9.27 -18.38
N THR A 28 -48.66 -8.29 -19.08
CA THR A 28 -48.04 -7.66 -20.26
C THR A 28 -47.86 -6.16 -20.02
N GLY A 29 -46.87 -5.55 -20.65
CA GLY A 29 -46.68 -4.11 -20.59
C GLY A 29 -45.65 -3.63 -21.59
N LYS A 30 -45.48 -2.31 -21.67
CA LYS A 30 -44.47 -1.66 -22.51
C LYS A 30 -43.65 -0.68 -21.69
N ILE A 31 -42.36 -0.62 -21.99
CA ILE A 31 -41.39 0.22 -21.28
C ILE A 31 -40.85 1.27 -22.24
N PHE A 32 -40.92 2.53 -21.82
CA PHE A 32 -40.46 3.69 -22.59
C PHE A 32 -39.52 4.56 -21.75
N ASP A 33 -38.74 5.41 -22.41
CA ASP A 33 -38.06 6.53 -21.77
C ASP A 33 -38.91 7.80 -21.74
N GLU A 34 -38.42 8.86 -21.09
CA GLU A 34 -39.10 10.17 -21.02
C GLU A 34 -39.27 10.86 -22.39
N THR A 35 -38.54 10.41 -23.43
CA THR A 35 -38.68 10.87 -24.82
C THR A 35 -39.64 10.01 -25.64
N ASN A 36 -40.33 9.07 -25.00
CA ASN A 36 -41.29 8.14 -25.60
C ASN A 36 -40.65 7.14 -26.57
N GLN A 37 -39.35 6.84 -26.42
CA GLN A 37 -38.67 5.76 -27.13
C GLN A 37 -38.79 4.44 -26.37
N PRO A 38 -39.03 3.30 -27.05
CA PRO A 38 -39.12 2.00 -26.39
C PRO A 38 -37.75 1.57 -25.84
N ILE A 39 -37.74 1.03 -24.62
CA ILE A 39 -36.52 0.50 -23.98
C ILE A 39 -36.47 -1.02 -24.15
N ALA A 40 -35.59 -1.48 -25.03
CA ALA A 40 -35.33 -2.90 -25.25
C ALA A 40 -34.45 -3.49 -24.15
N TYR A 41 -34.63 -4.79 -23.87
CA TYR A 41 -33.83 -5.56 -22.91
C TYR A 41 -33.81 -5.01 -21.47
N ALA A 42 -34.83 -4.23 -21.09
CA ALA A 42 -35.07 -3.87 -19.70
C ALA A 42 -35.35 -5.14 -18.89
N ASN A 43 -34.83 -5.21 -17.66
CA ASN A 43 -35.05 -6.34 -16.76
C ASN A 43 -36.33 -6.13 -15.96
N ILE A 44 -37.25 -7.07 -16.03
CA ILE A 44 -38.54 -7.04 -15.33
C ILE A 44 -38.58 -8.20 -14.35
N VAL A 45 -38.69 -7.89 -13.06
CA VAL A 45 -38.74 -8.89 -11.99
C VAL A 45 -40.03 -8.74 -11.21
N LEU A 46 -40.71 -9.86 -10.97
CA LEU A 46 -41.90 -9.92 -10.13
C LEU A 46 -41.54 -10.44 -8.74
N LEU A 47 -41.86 -9.68 -7.71
CA LEU A 47 -41.50 -9.96 -6.32
C LEU A 47 -42.76 -10.18 -5.47
N LYS A 48 -42.69 -11.09 -4.49
CA LYS A 48 -43.75 -11.20 -3.46
C LYS A 48 -43.73 -9.99 -2.53
N THR A 49 -44.91 -9.51 -2.15
CA THR A 49 -45.04 -8.34 -1.25
C THR A 49 -44.59 -8.57 0.19
N LEU A 50 -44.57 -9.82 0.67
CA LEU A 50 -44.25 -10.15 2.07
C LEU A 50 -42.74 -10.21 2.36
N ASP A 51 -41.94 -10.73 1.45
CA ASP A 51 -40.51 -11.02 1.68
C ASP A 51 -39.59 -10.61 0.52
N SER A 52 -40.14 -9.96 -0.53
CA SER A 52 -39.41 -9.59 -1.74
C SER A 52 -38.73 -10.77 -2.45
N THR A 53 -39.22 -12.00 -2.25
CA THR A 53 -38.73 -13.16 -3.00
C THR A 53 -39.10 -13.04 -4.47
N ILE A 54 -38.16 -13.41 -5.35
CA ILE A 54 -38.38 -13.42 -6.80
C ILE A 54 -39.35 -14.56 -7.14
N VAL A 55 -40.48 -14.18 -7.73
CA VAL A 55 -41.48 -15.13 -8.26
C VAL A 55 -41.07 -15.55 -9.66
N THR A 56 -40.75 -14.57 -10.51
CA THR A 56 -40.38 -14.78 -11.92
C THR A 56 -39.76 -13.50 -12.47
N GLY A 57 -39.12 -13.58 -13.64
CA GLY A 57 -38.53 -12.44 -14.33
C GLY A 57 -38.48 -12.64 -15.84
N THR A 58 -38.47 -11.55 -16.58
CA THR A 58 -38.42 -11.51 -18.04
C THR A 58 -37.67 -10.26 -18.51
N THR A 59 -37.44 -10.13 -19.82
CA THR A 59 -36.86 -8.94 -20.44
C THR A 59 -37.81 -8.35 -21.48
N SER A 60 -37.72 -7.04 -21.74
CA SER A 60 -38.45 -6.43 -22.86
C SER A 60 -37.81 -6.76 -24.21
N ASP A 61 -38.63 -6.82 -25.26
CA ASP A 61 -38.20 -6.98 -26.66
C ASP A 61 -37.72 -5.66 -27.30
N ASP A 62 -37.34 -5.70 -28.58
CA ASP A 62 -36.88 -4.52 -29.33
C ASP A 62 -37.90 -3.37 -29.42
N PHE A 63 -39.18 -3.65 -29.16
CA PHE A 63 -40.27 -2.67 -29.11
C PHE A 63 -40.65 -2.28 -27.67
N GLY A 64 -39.84 -2.67 -26.68
CA GLY A 64 -40.04 -2.38 -25.27
C GLY A 64 -41.18 -3.17 -24.63
N LYS A 65 -41.75 -4.16 -25.32
CA LYS A 65 -42.86 -4.98 -24.81
C LYS A 65 -42.32 -6.15 -23.99
N PHE A 66 -42.96 -6.44 -22.86
CA PHE A 66 -42.67 -7.64 -22.07
C PHE A 66 -43.93 -8.46 -21.83
N THR A 67 -43.73 -9.75 -21.56
CA THR A 67 -44.81 -10.68 -21.21
C THR A 67 -44.27 -11.69 -20.20
N THR A 68 -45.01 -11.84 -19.11
CA THR A 68 -44.72 -12.82 -18.06
C THR A 68 -45.96 -13.68 -17.87
N ASN A 69 -45.82 -15.00 -18.00
CA ASN A 69 -46.90 -15.97 -17.93
C ASN A 69 -46.79 -16.81 -16.65
N ASP A 70 -47.77 -17.67 -16.42
CA ASP A 70 -47.76 -18.70 -15.38
C ASP A 70 -47.69 -18.16 -13.95
N ILE A 71 -48.44 -17.08 -13.67
CA ILE A 71 -48.43 -16.39 -12.39
C ILE A 71 -49.73 -16.65 -11.63
N ASP A 72 -49.63 -17.14 -10.40
CA ASP A 72 -50.80 -17.35 -9.53
C ASP A 72 -51.43 -16.02 -9.09
N SER A 73 -52.75 -16.03 -8.82
CA SER A 73 -53.44 -14.85 -8.27
C SER A 73 -52.80 -14.36 -6.96
N GLY A 74 -52.59 -13.06 -6.83
CA GLY A 74 -51.97 -12.51 -5.64
C GLY A 74 -51.51 -11.06 -5.78
N ILE A 75 -50.88 -10.54 -4.73
CA ILE A 75 -50.38 -9.16 -4.70
C ILE A 75 -48.86 -9.18 -4.80
N TYR A 76 -48.35 -8.54 -5.85
CA TYR A 76 -46.94 -8.55 -6.22
C TYR A 76 -46.37 -7.13 -6.33
N ILE A 77 -45.05 -7.04 -6.34
CA ILE A 77 -44.31 -5.84 -6.73
C ILE A 77 -43.62 -6.14 -8.05
N ILE A 78 -43.96 -5.41 -9.10
CA ILE A 78 -43.19 -5.43 -10.34
C ILE A 78 -42.06 -4.42 -10.21
N ARG A 79 -40.83 -4.85 -10.46
CA ARG A 79 -39.65 -4.00 -10.52
C ARG A 79 -39.09 -4.04 -11.93
N VAL A 80 -38.82 -2.86 -12.49
CA VAL A 80 -38.20 -2.71 -13.80
C VAL A 80 -36.89 -1.97 -13.63
N SER A 81 -35.80 -2.52 -14.15
CA SER A 81 -34.48 -1.90 -14.13
C SER A 81 -33.80 -1.97 -15.50
N TYR A 82 -33.07 -0.91 -15.84
CA TYR A 82 -32.25 -0.85 -17.05
C TYR A 82 -31.05 0.06 -16.80
N ILE A 83 -29.90 -0.27 -17.40
CA ILE A 83 -28.65 0.46 -17.17
C ILE A 83 -28.82 1.93 -17.58
N GLY A 84 -28.48 2.85 -16.68
CA GLY A 84 -28.60 4.30 -16.90
C GLY A 84 -29.98 4.89 -16.55
N PHE A 85 -30.90 4.09 -16.02
CA PHE A 85 -32.23 4.52 -15.61
C PHE A 85 -32.48 4.25 -14.11
N GLU A 86 -33.37 5.01 -13.50
CA GLU A 86 -33.84 4.73 -12.13
C GLU A 86 -34.73 3.48 -12.11
N ASP A 87 -34.54 2.63 -11.10
CA ASP A 87 -35.40 1.46 -10.88
C ASP A 87 -36.85 1.89 -10.64
N PHE A 88 -37.76 1.41 -11.47
CA PHE A 88 -39.20 1.57 -11.27
C PHE A 88 -39.75 0.43 -10.43
N SER A 89 -40.64 0.71 -9.48
CA SER A 89 -41.33 -0.32 -8.70
C SER A 89 -42.79 0.04 -8.49
N GLN A 90 -43.70 -0.89 -8.79
CA GLN A 90 -45.14 -0.72 -8.63
C GLN A 90 -45.77 -1.96 -7.98
N LYS A 91 -46.70 -1.73 -7.06
CA LYS A 91 -47.51 -2.81 -6.48
C LYS A 91 -48.70 -3.11 -7.39
N ILE A 92 -48.95 -4.39 -7.66
CA ILE A 92 -50.03 -4.86 -8.54
C ILE A 92 -50.85 -5.96 -7.84
N SER A 93 -52.15 -5.97 -8.06
CA SER A 93 -53.04 -7.06 -7.66
C SER A 93 -53.42 -7.86 -8.90
N LEU A 94 -53.04 -9.13 -8.94
CA LEU A 94 -53.28 -10.02 -10.06
C LEU A 94 -54.46 -10.93 -9.74
N GLU A 95 -55.62 -10.59 -10.28
CA GLU A 95 -56.86 -11.39 -10.19
C GLU A 95 -57.30 -11.94 -11.56
N ASN A 96 -56.80 -11.35 -12.64
CA ASN A 96 -57.02 -11.71 -14.04
C ASN A 96 -55.74 -11.40 -14.85
N ASN A 97 -55.71 -11.73 -16.14
CA ASN A 97 -54.65 -11.23 -17.04
C ASN A 97 -54.70 -9.70 -17.07
N ILE A 98 -53.56 -9.05 -16.84
CA ILE A 98 -53.46 -7.59 -16.84
C ILE A 98 -52.49 -7.11 -17.91
N GLU A 99 -52.90 -6.07 -18.62
CA GLU A 99 -51.99 -5.23 -19.40
C GLU A 99 -51.74 -3.96 -18.59
N LEU A 100 -50.47 -3.76 -18.21
CA LEU A 100 -50.04 -2.58 -17.48
C LEU A 100 -49.99 -1.37 -18.42
N GLU A 101 -50.28 -0.19 -17.85
CA GLU A 101 -50.01 1.08 -18.52
C GLU A 101 -48.51 1.21 -18.85
N ASN A 102 -48.21 2.08 -19.81
CA ASN A 102 -46.83 2.32 -20.24
C ASN A 102 -45.95 2.72 -19.06
N ILE A 103 -44.92 1.91 -18.79
CA ILE A 103 -43.94 2.17 -17.74
C ILE A 103 -42.89 3.10 -18.32
N VAL A 104 -42.78 4.32 -17.79
CA VAL A 104 -41.77 5.30 -18.21
C VAL A 104 -40.61 5.27 -17.22
N LEU A 105 -39.44 4.83 -17.67
CA LEU A 105 -38.21 4.90 -16.89
C LEU A 105 -37.57 6.29 -17.04
N LYS A 106 -37.15 6.85 -15.91
CA LYS A 106 -36.41 8.11 -15.87
C LYS A 106 -34.93 7.84 -15.99
N VAL A 107 -34.23 8.68 -16.75
CA VAL A 107 -32.76 8.60 -16.82
C VAL A 107 -32.22 8.87 -15.41
N SER A 108 -31.40 7.95 -14.91
CA SER A 108 -30.73 8.12 -13.63
C SER A 108 -29.77 9.30 -13.76
N THR A 109 -30.03 10.38 -13.01
CA THR A 109 -29.13 11.53 -12.93
C THR A 109 -27.98 11.31 -11.93
N GLU A 110 -27.72 10.06 -11.53
CA GLU A 110 -26.44 9.71 -10.96
C GLU A 110 -25.37 9.92 -12.04
N SER A 111 -24.78 11.11 -12.02
CA SER A 111 -23.48 11.37 -12.63
C SER A 111 -22.53 10.28 -12.14
N LEU A 112 -22.37 9.24 -12.95
CA LEU A 112 -21.10 8.55 -13.05
C LEU A 112 -20.09 9.69 -13.22
N SER A 113 -19.30 9.93 -12.18
CA SER A 113 -18.07 10.67 -12.33
C SER A 113 -17.25 9.84 -13.31
N ALA A 114 -17.46 10.07 -14.61
CA ALA A 114 -16.54 9.67 -15.63
C ALA A 114 -15.21 10.20 -15.14
N VAL A 115 -14.32 9.30 -14.75
CA VAL A 115 -12.95 9.67 -14.43
C VAL A 115 -12.37 10.09 -15.77
N GLU A 116 -12.58 11.35 -16.13
CA GLU A 116 -11.85 12.00 -17.20
C GLU A 116 -10.41 12.02 -16.70
N ILE A 117 -9.61 11.02 -17.10
CA ILE A 117 -8.19 10.99 -16.78
C ILE A 117 -7.52 12.06 -17.67
N THR A 118 -7.69 13.32 -17.30
CA THR A 118 -6.96 14.43 -17.92
C THR A 118 -5.55 14.42 -17.35
N TYR A 119 -4.62 13.73 -18.02
CA TYR A 119 -3.21 13.81 -17.66
C TYR A 119 -2.70 15.23 -17.92
N LYS A 120 -2.39 15.96 -16.86
CA LYS A 120 -1.71 17.26 -16.91
C LYS A 120 -0.20 17.03 -16.94
N LYS A 121 0.55 18.02 -17.45
CA LYS A 121 2.02 18.02 -17.31
C LYS A 121 2.37 18.36 -15.86
N PRO A 122 3.41 17.72 -15.27
CA PRO A 122 3.88 18.11 -13.96
C PRO A 122 4.37 19.56 -14.00
N THR A 123 4.12 20.29 -12.91
CA THR A 123 4.47 21.71 -12.82
C THR A 123 5.52 21.92 -11.75
N LEU A 124 6.44 22.85 -12.02
CA LEU A 124 7.49 23.25 -11.10
C LEU A 124 7.18 24.64 -10.57
N LYS A 125 7.12 24.77 -9.24
CA LYS A 125 7.02 26.05 -8.56
C LYS A 125 8.25 26.24 -7.68
N LYS A 126 8.96 27.36 -7.88
CA LYS A 126 10.10 27.74 -7.04
C LYS A 126 9.63 28.75 -6.00
N GLU A 127 9.86 28.45 -4.74
CA GLU A 127 9.66 29.36 -3.62
C GLU A 127 11.02 29.75 -3.02
N ALA A 128 11.01 30.60 -1.99
CA ALA A 128 12.24 31.14 -1.40
C ALA A 128 13.10 30.07 -0.70
N ASP A 129 12.46 29.08 -0.08
CA ASP A 129 13.09 28.02 0.72
C ASP A 129 13.10 26.65 0.03
N ARG A 130 12.22 26.43 -0.95
CA ARG A 130 11.98 25.12 -1.57
C ARG A 130 11.63 25.15 -3.05
N LEU A 131 11.81 24.02 -3.71
CA LEU A 131 11.27 23.71 -5.02
C LEU A 131 10.14 22.69 -4.87
N ILE A 132 8.96 23.03 -5.39
CA ILE A 132 7.76 22.21 -5.34
C ILE A 132 7.52 21.62 -6.72
N PHE A 133 7.62 20.29 -6.82
CA PHE A 133 7.33 19.53 -8.01
C PHE A 133 5.94 18.92 -7.89
N ASN A 134 4.94 19.53 -8.52
CA ASN A 134 3.56 19.05 -8.50
C ASN A 134 3.38 17.98 -9.57
N ILE A 135 2.94 16.80 -9.13
CA ILE A 135 2.77 15.63 -9.98
C ILE A 135 1.35 15.05 -9.93
N GLU A 136 0.45 15.69 -9.16
CA GLU A 136 -0.97 15.35 -9.09
C GLU A 136 -1.63 15.36 -10.47
N ASN A 137 -2.36 14.30 -10.82
CA ASN A 137 -3.01 14.10 -12.13
C ASN A 137 -2.04 14.11 -13.32
N THR A 138 -0.82 13.60 -13.16
CA THR A 138 0.18 13.46 -14.24
C THR A 138 0.53 11.99 -14.45
N ALA A 139 1.12 11.63 -15.60
CA ALA A 139 1.50 10.24 -15.87
C ALA A 139 2.55 9.68 -14.88
N LEU A 140 3.27 10.54 -14.14
CA LEU A 140 4.26 10.13 -13.14
C LEU A 140 3.63 9.41 -11.93
N ILE A 141 2.32 9.54 -11.70
CA ILE A 141 1.65 8.90 -10.56
C ILE A 141 1.47 7.38 -10.73
N GLU A 142 1.58 6.88 -11.97
CA GLU A 142 1.38 5.45 -12.30
C GLU A 142 2.54 4.56 -11.83
N GLY A 143 3.69 5.17 -11.52
CA GLY A 143 4.86 4.48 -10.99
C GLY A 143 4.86 4.33 -9.46
N ASP A 144 6.00 3.86 -8.95
CA ASP A 144 6.29 3.87 -7.52
C ASP A 144 6.79 5.26 -7.06
N ILE A 145 6.77 5.49 -5.74
CA ILE A 145 7.22 6.78 -5.16
C ILE A 145 8.69 7.04 -5.50
N LEU A 146 9.52 6.00 -5.57
CA LEU A 146 10.95 6.13 -5.87
C LEU A 146 11.18 6.63 -7.31
N GLN A 147 10.38 6.20 -8.28
CA GLN A 147 10.39 6.69 -9.67
C GLN A 147 10.01 8.17 -9.77
N VAL A 148 9.03 8.61 -8.98
CA VAL A 148 8.68 10.04 -8.88
C VAL A 148 9.84 10.84 -8.29
N ILE A 149 10.49 10.33 -7.25
CA ILE A 149 11.66 10.97 -6.63
C ILE A 149 12.82 11.04 -7.63
N ARG A 150 13.09 9.96 -8.39
CA ARG A 150 14.08 9.97 -9.50
C ARG A 150 13.78 11.04 -10.56
N SER A 151 12.50 11.29 -10.80
CA SER A 151 12.04 12.29 -11.76
C SER A 151 11.99 13.71 -11.17
N THR A 152 12.27 13.88 -9.87
CA THR A 152 12.21 15.18 -9.19
C THR A 152 13.50 15.97 -9.45
N PRO A 153 13.41 17.20 -10.00
CA PRO A 153 14.60 18.00 -10.28
C PRO A 153 15.43 18.31 -9.02
N GLY A 154 16.75 18.18 -9.13
CA GLY A 154 17.69 18.44 -8.04
C GLY A 154 17.81 17.31 -7.02
N VAL A 155 17.14 16.19 -7.25
CA VAL A 155 17.25 14.95 -6.47
C VAL A 155 17.98 13.90 -7.29
N LEU A 156 18.91 13.19 -6.64
CA LEU A 156 19.62 12.05 -7.21
C LEU A 156 19.26 10.81 -6.41
N VAL A 157 18.95 9.72 -7.09
CA VAL A 157 18.73 8.41 -6.47
C VAL A 157 19.78 7.46 -7.05
N LEU A 158 20.66 6.97 -6.20
CA LEU A 158 21.70 5.99 -6.53
C LEU A 158 21.47 4.74 -5.69
N ASP A 159 22.13 3.62 -6.00
CA ASP A 159 21.99 2.34 -5.27
C ASP A 159 22.33 2.42 -3.77
N GLY A 160 22.85 3.56 -3.28
CA GLY A 160 23.11 3.86 -1.87
C GLY A 160 22.14 4.85 -1.20
N GLY A 161 21.07 5.30 -1.88
CA GLY A 161 20.04 6.17 -1.31
C GLY A 161 19.77 7.47 -2.08
N ILE A 162 19.05 8.38 -1.42
CA ILE A 162 18.62 9.68 -1.99
C ILE A 162 19.66 10.75 -1.63
N SER A 163 20.00 11.63 -2.57
CA SER A 163 20.88 12.78 -2.36
C SER A 163 20.31 14.06 -2.97
N ILE A 164 20.54 15.19 -2.30
CA ILE A 164 20.25 16.54 -2.77
C ILE A 164 21.54 17.35 -2.62
N LYS A 165 22.05 17.94 -3.71
CA LYS A 165 23.31 18.71 -3.73
C LYS A 165 24.52 17.98 -3.09
N GLY A 166 24.56 16.66 -3.17
CA GLY A 166 25.69 15.84 -2.70
C GLY A 166 25.61 15.39 -1.23
N SER A 167 24.56 15.77 -0.49
CA SER A 167 24.29 15.29 0.87
C SER A 167 23.00 14.48 0.94
N SER A 168 22.88 13.60 1.94
CA SER A 168 21.66 12.81 2.19
C SER A 168 20.62 13.68 2.91
N PRO A 169 19.43 13.89 2.34
CA PRO A 169 18.40 14.70 2.96
C PRO A 169 17.63 13.93 4.04
N ALA A 170 17.04 14.66 4.98
CA ALA A 170 16.01 14.08 5.85
C ALA A 170 14.70 13.92 5.07
N ILE A 171 14.11 12.73 5.10
CA ILE A 171 12.86 12.43 4.38
C ILE A 171 11.65 12.64 5.28
N TYR A 172 10.68 13.37 4.75
CA TYR A 172 9.41 13.67 5.40
C TYR A 172 8.26 13.20 4.51
N ILE A 173 7.18 12.73 5.13
CA ILE A 173 5.90 12.47 4.46
C ILE A 173 4.85 13.31 5.18
N ASN A 174 4.18 14.21 4.46
CA ASN A 174 3.22 15.15 5.02
C ASN A 174 3.78 15.89 6.25
N ASP A 175 4.97 16.48 6.12
CA ASP A 175 5.68 17.20 7.18
C ASP A 175 6.02 16.38 8.43
N LYS A 176 5.96 15.04 8.35
CA LYS A 176 6.40 14.15 9.43
C LYS A 176 7.68 13.43 9.03
N LYS A 177 8.71 13.55 9.87
CA LYS A 177 10.03 12.90 9.68
C LYS A 177 9.83 11.39 9.64
N VAL A 178 10.31 10.76 8.58
CA VAL A 178 10.30 9.29 8.47
C VAL A 178 11.49 8.75 9.26
N GLN A 179 11.19 7.94 10.27
CA GLN A 179 12.20 7.30 11.12
C GLN A 179 12.40 5.84 10.71
N LEU A 180 12.90 5.65 9.50
CA LEU A 180 13.28 4.35 8.95
C LEU A 180 14.77 4.35 8.62
N SER A 181 15.41 3.19 8.62
CA SER A 181 16.76 3.06 8.04
C SER A 181 16.74 3.36 6.54
N SER A 182 17.90 3.66 5.96
CA SER A 182 18.01 3.96 4.52
C SER A 182 17.45 2.83 3.66
N ASP A 183 17.72 1.57 4.00
CA ASP A 183 17.23 0.40 3.24
C ASP A 183 15.70 0.23 3.38
N GLU A 184 15.16 0.34 4.60
CA GLU A 184 13.71 0.26 4.86
C GLU A 184 12.94 1.38 4.16
N LEU A 185 13.52 2.58 4.14
CA LEU A 185 12.96 3.72 3.43
C LEU A 185 12.96 3.49 1.92
N MET A 186 14.06 3.03 1.33
CA MET A 186 14.14 2.73 -0.10
C MET A 186 13.11 1.67 -0.48
N GLN A 187 13.01 0.59 0.30
CA GLN A 187 12.00 -0.45 0.11
C GLN A 187 10.58 0.12 0.24
N LEU A 188 10.31 0.98 1.23
CA LEU A 188 9.01 1.63 1.37
C LEU A 188 8.66 2.46 0.14
N LEU A 189 9.59 3.27 -0.37
CA LEU A 189 9.35 4.16 -1.50
C LEU A 189 9.17 3.37 -2.81
N GLU A 190 9.94 2.31 -3.03
CA GLU A 190 9.85 1.45 -4.22
C GLU A 190 8.57 0.60 -4.24
N SER A 191 8.10 0.15 -3.09
CA SER A 191 6.90 -0.70 -3.00
C SER A 191 5.60 0.10 -2.77
N SER A 192 5.69 1.42 -2.68
CA SER A 192 4.52 2.28 -2.50
C SER A 192 4.15 2.93 -3.83
N SER A 193 2.86 2.95 -4.14
CA SER A 193 2.35 3.62 -5.34
C SER A 193 2.39 5.14 -5.20
N ALA A 194 2.76 5.84 -6.27
CA ALA A 194 2.75 7.28 -6.36
C ALA A 194 1.34 7.89 -6.60
N ASN A 195 0.30 7.09 -6.77
CA ASN A 195 -1.08 7.53 -7.05
C ASN A 195 -1.64 8.56 -6.06
N ASN A 196 -1.13 8.59 -4.84
CA ASN A 196 -1.58 9.52 -3.80
C ASN A 196 -0.59 10.65 -3.55
N ILE A 197 0.41 10.88 -4.40
CA ILE A 197 1.31 12.01 -4.26
C ILE A 197 0.72 13.23 -4.93
N LYS A 198 0.66 14.33 -4.17
CA LYS A 198 0.31 15.65 -4.67
C LYS A 198 1.54 16.37 -5.22
N SER A 199 2.60 16.42 -4.41
CA SER A 199 3.85 17.07 -4.77
C SER A 199 5.05 16.52 -4.02
N ILE A 200 6.24 16.71 -4.59
CA ILE A 200 7.52 16.51 -3.92
C ILE A 200 8.13 17.89 -3.68
N GLU A 201 8.49 18.18 -2.43
CA GLU A 201 9.14 19.43 -2.06
C GLU A 201 10.61 19.18 -1.71
N VAL A 202 11.49 19.84 -2.45
CA VAL A 202 12.93 19.84 -2.25
C VAL A 202 13.27 21.10 -1.48
N ILE A 203 13.47 20.98 -0.16
CA ILE A 203 13.71 22.10 0.75
C ILE A 203 15.21 22.18 1.03
N THR A 204 15.89 23.15 0.41
CA THR A 204 17.34 23.32 0.57
C THR A 204 17.71 24.28 1.69
N ASN A 205 16.74 25.03 2.23
CA ASN A 205 16.92 25.90 3.38
C ASN A 205 15.78 25.64 4.38
N PRO A 206 15.82 24.53 5.14
CA PRO A 206 14.73 24.14 6.02
C PRO A 206 14.49 25.19 7.12
N SER A 207 13.22 25.52 7.35
CA SER A 207 12.82 26.37 8.49
C SER A 207 12.88 25.60 9.82
N ALA A 208 12.73 26.31 10.93
CA ALA A 208 12.75 25.73 12.29
C ALA A 208 11.71 24.62 12.56
N LYS A 209 10.74 24.42 11.65
CA LYS A 209 9.78 23.30 11.71
C LYS A 209 10.44 21.95 11.41
N TYR A 210 11.57 21.94 10.68
CA TYR A 210 12.28 20.74 10.29
C TYR A 210 13.54 20.56 11.11
N ASP A 211 13.64 19.41 11.77
CA ASP A 211 14.80 19.01 12.55
C ASP A 211 15.86 18.41 11.62
N ALA A 212 16.63 19.30 10.99
CA ALA A 212 17.51 19.00 9.86
C ALA A 212 19.00 19.08 10.24
N ASP A 213 19.53 18.02 10.86
CA ASP A 213 20.97 17.80 11.00
C ASP A 213 21.72 17.75 9.65
N SER A 214 21.00 17.43 8.56
CA SER A 214 21.57 17.07 7.24
C SER A 214 21.49 18.19 6.19
N GLY A 215 21.07 19.40 6.59
CA GLY A 215 21.05 20.62 5.76
C GLY A 215 19.99 20.71 4.65
N SER A 216 19.33 19.61 4.28
CA SER A 216 18.23 19.60 3.31
C SER A 216 17.14 18.59 3.65
N VAL A 217 15.92 18.87 3.20
CA VAL A 217 14.71 18.06 3.45
C VAL A 217 14.03 17.73 2.14
N LEU A 218 13.61 16.47 1.98
CA LEU A 218 12.68 16.05 0.94
C LEU A 218 11.33 15.74 1.58
N ASN A 219 10.30 16.53 1.28
CA ASN A 219 8.95 16.32 1.80
C ASN A 219 8.04 15.76 0.69
N ILE A 220 7.47 14.59 0.95
CA ILE A 220 6.52 13.92 0.06
C ILE A 220 5.13 14.32 0.54
N VAL A 221 4.46 15.20 -0.21
CA VAL A 221 3.12 15.69 0.11
C VAL A 221 2.11 14.79 -0.59
N MET A 222 1.25 14.16 0.19
CA MET A 222 0.29 13.17 -0.30
C MET A 222 -1.14 13.71 -0.22
N SER A 223 -1.96 13.43 -1.24
CA SER A 223 -3.40 13.75 -1.28
C SER A 223 -4.21 12.89 -0.29
N LYS A 224 -3.72 11.69 0.03
CA LYS A 224 -4.23 10.81 1.09
C LYS A 224 -3.05 10.23 1.88
N ASN A 225 -3.22 10.08 3.19
CA ASN A 225 -2.16 9.51 4.04
C ASN A 225 -1.83 8.06 3.61
N LEU A 226 -0.55 7.74 3.53
CA LEU A 226 -0.07 6.40 3.23
C LEU A 226 -0.58 5.41 4.31
N ILE A 227 -1.40 4.47 3.83
CA ILE A 227 -1.85 3.19 4.41
C ILE A 227 -2.45 3.26 5.82
N THR A 228 -3.79 3.20 5.88
CA THR A 228 -4.52 2.68 7.04
C THR A 228 -4.40 1.16 7.04
N GLY A 229 -4.07 0.57 8.18
CA GLY A 229 -3.90 -0.87 8.34
C GLY A 229 -2.51 -1.25 8.87
N TYR A 230 -2.23 -2.55 8.84
CA TYR A 230 -0.96 -3.13 9.26
C TYR A 230 -0.06 -3.37 8.05
N ARG A 231 1.22 -3.03 8.20
CA ARG A 231 2.28 -3.36 7.26
C ARG A 231 3.49 -3.81 8.05
N GLY A 232 4.10 -4.91 7.64
CA GLY A 232 5.35 -5.34 8.24
C GLY A 232 6.31 -5.89 7.20
N SER A 233 7.58 -5.91 7.54
CA SER A 233 8.62 -6.58 6.78
C SER A 233 9.52 -7.35 7.74
N VAL A 234 10.03 -8.47 7.26
CA VAL A 234 11.06 -9.25 7.94
C VAL A 234 12.20 -9.39 6.96
N PHE A 235 13.43 -9.21 7.42
CA PHE A 235 14.60 -9.42 6.61
C PHE A 235 15.61 -10.27 7.35
N THR A 236 16.44 -10.93 6.54
CA THR A 236 17.68 -11.54 6.99
C THR A 236 18.73 -11.31 5.93
N ASN A 237 19.95 -10.99 6.36
CA ASN A 237 21.09 -10.87 5.48
C ASN A 237 22.19 -11.79 5.97
N TYR A 238 22.81 -12.47 5.01
CA TYR A 238 24.03 -13.23 5.22
C TYR A 238 25.12 -12.62 4.35
N LYS A 239 26.28 -12.33 4.95
CA LYS A 239 27.43 -11.76 4.25
C LYS A 239 28.67 -12.55 4.59
N GLN A 240 29.28 -13.17 3.58
CA GLN A 240 30.57 -13.82 3.71
C GLN A 240 31.69 -12.83 3.39
N GLY A 241 32.58 -12.61 4.36
CA GLY A 241 33.88 -11.95 4.16
C GLY A 241 35.01 -12.90 4.57
N VAL A 242 36.00 -12.40 5.31
CA VAL A 242 36.95 -13.26 6.04
C VAL A 242 36.22 -14.17 7.02
N PHE A 243 35.15 -13.67 7.64
CA PHE A 243 34.25 -14.44 8.50
C PHE A 243 32.79 -14.28 8.05
N PRO A 244 31.93 -15.29 8.31
CA PRO A 244 30.50 -15.17 8.09
C PRO A 244 29.91 -14.13 9.05
N ARG A 245 28.99 -13.31 8.52
CA ARG A 245 28.22 -12.33 9.28
C ARG A 245 26.76 -12.49 8.92
N TYR A 246 25.90 -12.30 9.91
CA TYR A 246 24.47 -12.35 9.69
C TYR A 246 23.76 -11.27 10.50
N ASN A 247 22.73 -10.73 9.90
CA ASN A 247 21.77 -9.89 10.60
C ASN A 247 20.36 -10.30 10.21
N GLY A 248 19.43 -9.92 11.06
CA GLY A 248 18.02 -10.09 10.79
C GLY A 248 17.24 -9.07 11.58
N GLY A 249 16.08 -8.74 11.08
CA GLY A 249 15.23 -7.77 11.72
C GLY A 249 13.82 -7.83 11.22
N THR A 250 12.98 -7.11 11.92
CA THR A 250 11.57 -6.97 11.61
C THR A 250 11.15 -5.52 11.82
N SER A 251 10.30 -5.05 10.92
CA SER A 251 9.66 -3.74 10.97
C SER A 251 8.16 -3.95 10.95
N HIS A 252 7.45 -3.29 11.86
CA HIS A 252 6.00 -3.38 12.01
C HIS A 252 5.43 -1.97 12.12
N PHE A 253 4.58 -1.62 11.18
CA PHE A 253 3.86 -0.37 11.12
C PHE A 253 2.36 -0.64 11.18
N PHE A 254 1.65 0.05 12.06
CA PHE A 254 0.20 -0.02 12.14
C PHE A 254 -0.38 1.38 12.25
N LYS A 255 -1.33 1.71 11.37
CA LYS A 255 -2.02 2.99 11.40
C LYS A 255 -3.52 2.82 11.34
N SER A 256 -4.20 3.37 12.33
CA SER A 256 -5.65 3.49 12.42
C SER A 256 -6.06 4.97 12.32
N SER A 257 -7.36 5.26 12.46
CA SER A 257 -7.88 6.62 12.56
C SER A 257 -7.37 7.37 13.80
N LYS A 258 -7.16 6.66 14.91
CA LYS A 258 -6.74 7.26 16.20
C LYS A 258 -5.33 6.89 16.66
N THR A 259 -4.68 5.92 16.02
CA THR A 259 -3.37 5.42 16.48
C THR A 259 -2.41 5.26 15.32
N ASN A 260 -1.13 5.50 15.62
CA ASN A 260 0.00 5.18 14.77
C ASN A 260 1.01 4.43 15.63
N PHE A 261 1.49 3.28 15.18
CA PHE A 261 2.45 2.46 15.91
C PHE A 261 3.54 1.98 14.96
N ASN A 262 4.79 2.11 15.39
CA ASN A 262 5.97 1.62 14.68
C ASN A 262 6.86 0.86 15.66
N LEU A 263 7.19 -0.38 15.33
CA LEU A 263 8.12 -1.23 16.05
C LEU A 263 9.15 -1.75 15.06
N ASN A 264 10.43 -1.44 15.29
CA ASN A 264 11.54 -2.03 14.56
C ASN A 264 12.47 -2.72 15.54
N TYR A 265 12.83 -3.96 15.23
CA TYR A 265 13.81 -4.70 15.99
C TYR A 265 14.80 -5.34 15.06
N SER A 266 16.10 -5.18 15.32
CA SER A 266 17.15 -5.85 14.58
C SER A 266 18.21 -6.45 15.49
N TYR A 267 18.74 -7.58 15.05
CA TYR A 267 19.87 -8.26 15.65
C TYR A 267 20.97 -8.43 14.60
N ALA A 268 22.20 -8.14 14.99
CA ALA A 268 23.36 -8.43 14.15
C ALA A 268 24.44 -9.12 14.99
N LYS A 269 24.99 -10.20 14.44
CA LYS A 269 26.20 -10.85 14.94
C LYS A 269 27.30 -10.70 13.91
N ASN A 270 28.35 -9.99 14.31
CA ASN A 270 29.44 -9.66 13.43
C ASN A 270 30.77 -10.19 13.97
N LYS A 271 31.57 -10.72 13.05
CA LYS A 271 33.01 -10.87 13.23
C LYS A 271 33.71 -10.19 12.06
N ILE A 272 34.49 -9.15 12.34
CA ILE A 272 35.13 -8.31 11.33
C ILE A 272 36.64 -8.43 11.47
N ASN A 273 37.31 -8.83 10.40
CA ASN A 273 38.76 -8.73 10.24
C ASN A 273 39.09 -7.39 9.61
N ARG A 274 40.06 -6.66 10.18
CA ARG A 274 40.64 -5.47 9.58
C ARG A 274 42.15 -5.58 9.62
N GLU A 275 42.75 -5.57 8.44
CA GLU A 275 44.19 -5.48 8.27
C GLU A 275 44.55 -4.03 7.94
N SER A 276 45.63 -3.54 8.56
CA SER A 276 46.20 -2.22 8.33
C SER A 276 47.71 -2.34 8.25
N GLU A 277 48.30 -1.50 7.43
CA GLU A 277 49.73 -1.31 7.35
C GLU A 277 49.99 0.16 7.62
N ASP A 278 50.63 0.45 8.74
CA ASP A 278 50.87 1.81 9.21
C ASP A 278 52.36 2.12 9.10
N PHE A 279 52.67 3.31 8.57
CA PHE A 279 54.04 3.81 8.42
C PHE A 279 54.21 5.08 9.24
N VAL A 280 55.26 5.12 10.07
CA VAL A 280 55.67 6.31 10.81
C VAL A 280 57.12 6.60 10.51
N ASN A 281 57.40 7.80 10.01
CA ASN A 281 58.76 8.30 9.81
C ASN A 281 59.10 9.19 11.00
N PHE A 282 60.15 8.83 11.73
CA PHE A 282 60.73 9.67 12.75
C PHE A 282 61.79 10.55 12.11
N LEU A 283 61.64 11.86 12.31
CA LEU A 283 62.55 12.87 11.81
C LEU A 283 63.46 13.34 12.94
N ASP A 284 64.68 13.72 12.59
CA ASP A 284 65.56 14.44 13.49
C ASP A 284 65.31 15.97 13.47
N ASN A 285 66.19 16.72 14.13
CA ASN A 285 66.10 18.18 14.19
C ASN A 285 66.42 18.88 12.84
N THR A 286 66.95 18.16 11.84
CA THR A 286 67.20 18.68 10.48
C THR A 286 66.08 18.31 9.51
N ASN A 287 65.01 17.66 9.98
CA ASN A 287 63.91 17.08 9.19
C ASN A 287 64.32 15.91 8.29
N ASP A 288 65.46 15.28 8.56
CA ASP A 288 65.85 14.06 7.87
C ASP A 288 65.23 12.85 8.56
N ILE A 289 64.80 11.86 7.78
CA ILE A 289 64.25 10.61 8.32
C ILE A 289 65.40 9.84 8.95
N VAL A 290 65.22 9.45 10.22
CA VAL A 290 66.19 8.60 10.94
C VAL A 290 65.66 7.20 11.20
N GLU A 291 64.34 7.06 11.36
CA GLU A 291 63.71 5.74 11.53
C GLU A 291 62.39 5.65 10.77
N ILE A 292 62.15 4.50 10.17
CA ILE A 292 60.91 4.14 9.49
C ILE A 292 60.30 2.95 10.22
N TRP A 293 59.16 3.19 10.85
CA TRP A 293 58.41 2.18 11.58
C TRP A 293 57.28 1.68 10.69
N LYS A 294 57.34 0.41 10.32
CA LYS A 294 56.31 -0.27 9.54
C LYS A 294 55.57 -1.24 10.44
N SER A 295 54.29 -0.99 10.71
CA SER A 295 53.44 -1.80 11.57
C SER A 295 52.38 -2.54 10.77
N ASN A 296 52.39 -3.87 10.83
CA ASN A 296 51.36 -4.71 10.27
C ASN A 296 50.36 -5.08 11.36
N ILE A 297 49.15 -4.54 11.28
CA ILE A 297 48.12 -4.66 12.30
C ILE A 297 46.98 -5.50 11.75
N ASN A 298 46.68 -6.62 12.42
CA ASN A 298 45.46 -7.38 12.19
C ASN A 298 44.55 -7.25 13.41
N ARG A 299 43.34 -6.71 13.21
CA ARG A 299 42.30 -6.59 14.23
C ARG A 299 41.10 -7.45 13.90
N ASN A 300 40.77 -8.34 14.81
CA ASN A 300 39.51 -9.07 14.83
C ASN A 300 38.56 -8.46 15.85
N THR A 301 37.37 -8.04 15.42
CA THR A 301 36.32 -7.51 16.30
C THR A 301 35.10 -8.40 16.22
N TRP A 302 34.60 -8.85 17.37
CA TRP A 302 33.34 -9.55 17.50
C TRP A 302 32.32 -8.63 18.17
N SER A 303 31.10 -8.60 17.64
CA SER A 303 30.00 -7.86 18.26
C SER A 303 28.67 -8.56 18.09
N GLU A 304 27.83 -8.43 19.11
CA GLU A 304 26.41 -8.72 19.05
C GLU A 304 25.66 -7.45 19.40
N THR A 305 24.72 -7.04 18.55
CA THR A 305 24.00 -5.78 18.69
C THR A 305 22.50 -6.01 18.50
N HIS A 306 21.72 -5.53 19.45
CA HIS A 306 20.26 -5.45 19.36
C HIS A 306 19.87 -3.98 19.25
N ASN A 307 19.08 -3.65 18.24
CA ASN A 307 18.46 -2.33 18.10
C ASN A 307 16.95 -2.49 18.22
N LEU A 308 16.33 -1.67 19.06
CA LEU A 308 14.89 -1.58 19.21
C LEU A 308 14.46 -0.13 19.01
N ASN A 309 13.52 0.10 18.11
CA ASN A 309 12.86 1.39 17.92
C ASN A 309 11.36 1.21 18.09
N LEU A 310 10.78 2.01 18.97
CA LEU A 310 9.34 2.06 19.25
C LEU A 310 8.86 3.49 19.04
N ASN A 311 7.79 3.66 18.28
CA ASN A 311 7.08 4.93 18.17
C ASN A 311 5.58 4.68 18.27
N PHE A 312 4.89 5.51 19.03
CA PHE A 312 3.45 5.44 19.21
C PHE A 312 2.87 6.87 19.19
N ASP A 313 1.94 7.12 18.27
CA ASP A 313 1.14 8.33 18.26
C ASP A 313 -0.32 7.98 18.57
N PHE A 314 -0.96 8.78 19.43
CA PHE A 314 -2.38 8.76 19.70
C PHE A 314 -3.00 10.09 19.30
N PHE A 315 -3.88 10.07 18.30
CA PHE A 315 -4.62 11.22 17.80
C PHE A 315 -5.87 11.43 18.68
N ILE A 316 -5.85 12.48 19.49
CA ILE A 316 -6.98 12.85 20.35
C ILE A 316 -8.07 13.49 19.49
N ASP A 317 -7.66 14.42 18.63
CA ASP A 317 -8.47 15.10 17.61
C ASP A 317 -7.56 15.60 16.46
N ASP A 318 -8.12 16.34 15.51
CA ASP A 318 -7.40 16.85 14.33
C ASP A 318 -6.24 17.81 14.66
N LYS A 319 -6.19 18.36 15.88
CA LYS A 319 -5.21 19.35 16.33
C LYS A 319 -4.30 18.84 17.45
N ASN A 320 -4.72 17.81 18.18
CA ASN A 320 -4.03 17.31 19.36
C ASN A 320 -3.54 15.86 19.16
N THR A 321 -2.24 15.63 19.32
CA THR A 321 -1.62 14.31 19.22
C THR A 321 -0.65 14.09 20.37
N LEU A 322 -0.79 12.97 21.07
CA LEU A 322 0.20 12.51 22.05
C LEU A 322 1.19 11.57 21.34
N ARG A 323 2.50 11.76 21.55
CA ARG A 323 3.53 10.91 20.95
C ARG A 323 4.48 10.38 22.00
N ALA A 324 4.85 9.11 21.87
CA ALA A 324 5.87 8.46 22.67
C ALA A 324 6.83 7.74 21.72
N SER A 325 8.14 7.94 21.92
CA SER A 325 9.18 7.27 21.14
C SER A 325 10.29 6.75 22.05
N SER A 326 10.91 5.64 21.65
CA SER A 326 12.04 5.03 22.35
C SER A 326 12.98 4.36 21.35
N THR A 327 14.26 4.65 21.48
CA THR A 327 15.33 4.00 20.73
C THR A 327 16.30 3.39 21.73
N LEU A 328 16.48 2.07 21.64
CA LEU A 328 17.34 1.31 22.54
C LEU A 328 18.37 0.53 21.72
N LEU A 329 19.64 0.70 22.09
CA LEU A 329 20.76 -0.05 21.58
C LEU A 329 21.34 -0.89 22.73
N TYR A 330 21.35 -2.21 22.56
CA TYR A 330 21.90 -3.13 23.54
C TYR A 330 23.02 -3.97 22.90
N LEU A 331 24.22 -3.89 23.47
CA LEU A 331 25.40 -4.63 23.02
C LEU A 331 25.81 -5.65 24.09
N PRO A 332 25.18 -6.84 24.14
CA PRO A 332 25.53 -7.86 25.13
C PRO A 332 26.96 -8.38 24.95
N TYR A 333 27.52 -8.26 23.76
CA TYR A 333 28.85 -8.77 23.46
C TYR A 333 29.62 -7.81 22.56
N PHE A 334 30.81 -7.42 23.01
CA PHE A 334 31.80 -6.70 22.23
C PHE A 334 33.17 -7.16 22.68
N LYS A 335 34.00 -7.61 21.74
CA LYS A 335 35.35 -8.10 21.99
C LYS A 335 36.24 -7.72 20.83
N TYR A 336 37.50 -7.38 21.08
CA TYR A 336 38.47 -7.29 19.99
C TYR A 336 39.83 -7.88 20.37
N LEU A 337 40.50 -8.41 19.35
CA LEU A 337 41.85 -8.95 19.42
C LEU A 337 42.69 -8.24 18.37
N ILE A 338 43.78 -7.63 18.79
CA ILE A 338 44.75 -6.98 17.91
C ILE A 338 46.02 -7.82 17.94
N SER A 339 46.52 -8.16 16.76
CA SER A 339 47.87 -8.66 16.56
C SER A 339 48.65 -7.63 15.77
N ASN A 340 49.72 -7.10 16.34
CA ASN A 340 50.55 -6.09 15.69
C ASN A 340 52.01 -6.56 15.68
N ASN A 341 52.64 -6.47 14.51
CA ASN A 341 54.08 -6.63 14.35
C ASN A 341 54.66 -5.37 13.72
N THR A 342 55.61 -4.73 14.42
CA THR A 342 56.30 -3.53 13.95
C THR A 342 57.75 -3.87 13.64
N ILE A 343 58.22 -3.45 12.47
CA ILE A 343 59.61 -3.51 12.04
C ILE A 343 60.13 -2.09 11.93
N ILE A 344 61.26 -1.82 12.59
CA ILE A 344 61.95 -0.54 12.58
C ILE A 344 63.17 -0.67 11.66
N ARG A 345 63.29 0.27 10.73
CA ARG A 345 64.43 0.41 9.82
C ARG A 345 65.02 1.81 9.91
N ASP A 346 66.27 1.96 9.50
CA ASP A 346 66.86 3.28 9.27
C ASP A 346 66.42 3.87 7.91
N ASP A 347 67.01 5.01 7.57
CA ASP A 347 66.82 5.75 6.31
C ASP A 347 67.26 4.97 5.06
N ASN A 348 68.22 4.06 5.20
CA ASN A 348 68.73 3.19 4.15
C ASN A 348 67.93 1.89 4.00
N LEU A 349 66.85 1.72 4.78
CA LEU A 349 66.01 0.53 4.87
C LEU A 349 66.69 -0.68 5.52
N ASP A 350 67.81 -0.47 6.21
CA ASP A 350 68.48 -1.52 6.98
C ASP A 350 67.68 -1.81 8.26
N PHE A 351 67.65 -3.10 8.65
CA PHE A 351 66.89 -3.55 9.80
C PHE A 351 67.53 -3.09 11.11
N LEU A 352 66.77 -2.35 11.93
CA LEU A 352 67.19 -1.96 13.28
C LEU A 352 66.62 -2.89 14.34
N SER A 353 65.30 -3.04 14.39
CA SER A 353 64.64 -3.88 15.40
C SER A 353 63.22 -4.30 15.03
N ARG A 354 62.63 -5.17 15.84
CA ARG A 354 61.20 -5.55 15.72
C ARG A 354 60.57 -5.73 17.09
N PHE A 355 59.28 -5.47 17.19
CA PHE A 355 58.48 -5.83 18.36
C PHE A 355 57.06 -6.27 17.98
N ASN A 356 56.39 -6.94 18.92
CA ASN A 356 54.98 -7.31 18.79
C ASN A 356 54.16 -6.61 19.88
N ALA A 357 52.99 -6.10 19.51
CA ALA A 357 52.07 -5.42 20.42
C ALA A 357 50.67 -6.05 20.29
N ASN A 358 50.50 -7.25 20.83
CA ASN A 358 49.23 -7.96 20.80
C ASN A 358 48.36 -7.53 21.99
N SER A 359 47.06 -7.32 21.77
CA SER A 359 46.11 -6.99 22.83
C SER A 359 44.79 -7.72 22.68
N LEU A 360 44.13 -8.00 23.81
CA LEU A 360 42.80 -8.57 23.91
C LEU A 360 41.97 -7.71 24.84
N SER A 361 40.78 -7.31 24.39
CA SER A 361 39.81 -6.56 25.19
C SER A 361 38.41 -7.12 25.03
#